data_AF-A0A7K7ZSC4-F1
#
_entry.id   AF-A0A7K7ZSC4-F1
#
_cell.length_a   1.000
_cell.length_b   1.000
_cell.length_c   1.000
_cell.angle_alpha   90.00
_cell.angle_beta   90.00
_cell.angle_gamma   90.00
#
_symmetry.space_group_name_H-M   'P 1'
#
loop_
_entity.id
_entity.type
_entity.pdbx_description
1 polymer ?
#
loop_
_entity_poly.entity_id
_entity_poly.type
_entity_poly.pdbx_seq_one_letter_code
_entity_poly.pdbx_strand_id
1 'polypeptide(L)' 'DFAVGQFYFLIRKRIHLRAEDALFFFVNNVIPPTSATMGQLYQEHHEEDFFLYIAYSDESVYG' A
#
# COMPACT_ATOMS: atom_id res chain seq x y z
N ASP A 1 14.25 -2.56 8.01
CA ASP A 1 12.79 -2.40 7.91
C ASP A 1 12.42 -1.40 6.85
N PHE A 2 11.42 -1.74 6.03
CA PHE A 2 10.94 -0.91 4.93
C PHE A 2 9.49 -0.53 5.21
N ALA A 3 9.21 0.76 5.37
CA ALA A 3 7.92 1.26 5.81
C ALA A 3 6.91 1.39 4.66
N VAL A 4 5.62 1.25 4.96
CA VAL A 4 4.53 1.46 3.98
C VAL A 4 4.61 2.86 3.37
N GLY A 5 4.93 3.89 4.15
CA GLY A 5 5.14 5.25 3.64
C GLY A 5 6.27 5.35 2.60
N GLN A 6 7.35 4.57 2.75
CA GLN A 6 8.41 4.49 1.75
C GLN A 6 7.93 3.74 0.50
N PHE A 7 7.09 2.72 0.66
CA PHE A 7 6.47 2.01 -0.45
C PHE A 7 5.52 2.91 -1.26
N TYR A 8 4.73 3.76 -0.60
CA TYR A 8 3.92 4.81 -1.25
C TYR A 8 4.77 5.68 -2.18
N PHE A 9 5.92 6.15 -1.69
CA PHE A 9 6.83 6.97 -2.48
C PHE A 9 7.37 6.24 -3.72
N LEU A 10 7.75 4.96 -3.58
CA LEU A 10 8.25 4.16 -4.70
C LEU A 10 7.18 3.94 -5.77
N ILE A 11 5.95 3.58 -5.38
CA ILE A 11 4.86 3.34 -6.33
C ILE A 11 4.46 4.64 -7.02
N ARG A 12 4.30 5.75 -6.28
CA ARG A 12 4.02 7.07 -6.87
C ARG A 12 5.04 7.44 -7.94
N LYS A 13 6.33 7.24 -7.66
CA LYS A 13 7.41 7.47 -8.64
C LYS A 13 7.32 6.53 -9.84
N ARG A 14 7.02 5.25 -9.61
CA ARG A 14 6.95 4.22 -10.66
C ARG A 14 5.82 4.48 -11.67
N ILE A 15 4.67 4.95 -11.19
CA ILE A 15 3.51 5.27 -12.04
C ILE A 15 3.51 6.74 -12.51
N HIS A 16 4.56 7.50 -12.23
CA HIS A 16 4.71 8.92 -12.60
C HIS A 16 3.58 9.83 -12.11
N LEU A 17 3.04 9.52 -10.93
CA LEU A 17 1.92 10.26 -10.34
C LEU A 17 2.42 11.58 -9.72
N ARG A 18 1.76 12.68 -10.05
CA ARG A 18 2.16 14.04 -9.59
C ARG A 18 1.89 14.18 -8.11
N ALA A 19 2.61 15.05 -7.40
CA ALA A 19 2.50 15.17 -5.95
C ALA A 19 1.09 15.54 -5.46
N GLU A 20 0.32 16.26 -6.28
CA GLU A 20 -1.05 16.67 -6.01
C GLU A 20 -2.10 15.55 -6.17
N ASP A 21 -1.80 14.53 -6.97
CA ASP A 21 -2.76 13.45 -7.22
C ASP A 21 -2.81 12.52 -5.99
N ALA A 22 -4.01 12.05 -5.63
CA ALA A 22 -4.20 11.15 -4.50
C ALA A 22 -3.74 9.72 -4.84
N LEU A 23 -3.28 8.99 -3.82
CA LEU A 23 -2.95 7.58 -3.92
C LEU A 23 -3.23 6.95 -2.56
N PHE A 24 -4.08 5.94 -2.55
CA PHE A 24 -4.45 5.14 -1.40
C PHE A 24 -4.17 3.68 -1.68
N PHE A 25 -3.56 3.00 -0.72
CA PHE A 25 -3.38 1.55 -0.73
C PHE A 25 -4.45 0.88 0.10
N PHE A 26 -4.82 -0.32 -0.33
CA PHE A 26 -5.77 -1.18 0.35
C PHE A 26 -5.17 -2.58 0.45
N VAL A 27 -5.17 -3.12 1.65
CA VAL A 27 -4.81 -4.50 1.96
C VAL A 27 -6.01 -5.09 2.68
N ASN A 28 -6.62 -6.13 2.09
CA ASN A 28 -7.86 -6.73 2.58
C ASN A 28 -8.96 -5.67 2.88
N ASN A 29 -9.14 -4.73 1.95
CA ASN A 29 -10.08 -3.59 2.02
C ASN A 29 -9.82 -2.56 3.14
N VAL A 30 -8.64 -2.60 3.78
CA VAL A 30 -8.25 -1.63 4.83
C VAL A 30 -7.04 -0.82 4.38
N ILE A 31 -7.02 0.47 4.72
CA ILE A 31 -5.86 1.34 4.47
C ILE A 31 -4.76 1.02 5.49
N PRO A 32 -3.57 0.58 5.05
CA PRO A 32 -2.49 0.22 5.97
C PRO A 32 -1.88 1.47 6.63
N PRO A 33 -1.44 1.39 7.90
CA PRO A 33 -0.74 2.48 8.57
C PRO A 33 0.57 2.82 7.86
N THR A 34 0.83 4.10 7.60
CA THR A 34 2.07 4.54 6.92
C THR A 34 3.34 4.29 7.72
N SER A 35 3.23 4.20 9.05
CA SER A 35 4.31 3.87 9.98
C SER A 35 4.59 2.38 10.09
N ALA A 36 3.68 1.51 9.64
CA ALA A 36 3.90 0.07 9.64
C ALA A 36 4.99 -0.32 8.63
N THR A 37 5.63 -1.46 8.88
CA THR A 37 6.61 -2.03 7.95
C THR A 37 5.93 -2.98 6.96
N MET A 38 6.48 -3.12 5.75
CA MET A 38 6.00 -4.09 4.77
C MET A 38 6.09 -5.53 5.28
N GLY A 39 7.05 -5.83 6.16
CA GLY A 39 7.18 -7.13 6.81
C GLY A 39 6.04 -7.41 7.80
N GLN A 40 5.64 -6.42 8.59
CA GLN A 40 4.46 -6.53 9.46
C GLN A 40 3.18 -6.72 8.64
N LEU A 41 2.96 -5.90 7.61
CA LEU A 41 1.83 -6.07 6.68
C LEU A 41 1.80 -7.48 6.09
N TYR A 42 2.95 -7.98 5.65
CA TYR A 42 3.06 -9.32 5.08
C TYR A 42 2.69 -10.39 6.11
N GLN A 43 3.22 -10.33 7.32
CA GLN A 43 2.89 -11.32 8.37
C GLN A 43 1.40 -11.34 8.70
N GLU A 44 0.75 -10.19 8.70
CA GLU A 44 -0.66 -10.05 9.08
C GLU A 44 -1.64 -10.36 7.93
N HIS A 45 -1.24 -10.13 6.67
CA HIS A 45 -2.17 -10.10 5.53
C HIS A 45 -1.70 -10.84 4.28
N HIS A 46 -0.64 -11.66 4.34
CA HIS A 46 -0.31 -12.54 3.22
C HIS A 46 -1.38 -13.61 3.02
N GLU A 47 -1.52 -14.04 1.77
CA GLU A 47 -2.41 -15.13 1.38
C GLU A 47 -1.65 -16.47 1.35
N GLU A 48 -2.38 -17.58 1.18
CA GLU A 48 -1.82 -18.95 1.18
C GLU A 48 -0.78 -19.21 0.09
N ASP A 49 -0.75 -18.37 -0.95
CA ASP A 49 0.22 -18.40 -2.03
C ASP A 49 1.56 -17.70 -1.71
N PHE A 50 1.71 -17.21 -0.47
CA PHE A 50 2.86 -16.46 0.02
C PHE A 50 3.05 -15.07 -0.62
N PHE A 51 1.97 -14.47 -1.14
CA PHE A 51 1.97 -13.09 -1.62
C PHE A 51 1.17 -12.16 -0.72
N LEU A 52 1.57 -10.89 -0.68
CA LEU A 52 0.82 -9.79 -0.11
C LEU A 52 0.14 -9.01 -1.23
N TYR A 53 -1.19 -8.96 -1.21
CA TYR A 53 -1.99 -8.27 -2.21
C TYR A 53 -2.29 -6.84 -1.76
N ILE A 54 -1.96 -5.89 -2.63
CA ILE A 54 -2.16 -4.46 -2.38
C ILE A 54 -2.88 -3.87 -3.60
N ALA A 55 -4.11 -3.42 -3.40
CA ALA A 55 -4.83 -2.62 -4.39
C ALA A 55 -4.51 -1.14 -4.17
N TYR A 56 -4.56 -0.33 -5.23
CA TYR A 56 -4.41 1.12 -5.13
C TYR A 56 -5.50 1.86 -5.89
N SER A 57 -5.92 3.01 -5.36
CA SER A 57 -6.93 3.90 -5.94
C SER A 57 -6.57 5.37 -5.67
N ASP A 58 -7.14 6.28 -6.45
CA ASP A 58 -7.17 7.72 -6.18
C ASP A 58 -8.30 8.12 -5.21
N GLU A 59 -9.22 7.21 -4.92
CA GLU A 59 -10.27 7.37 -3.91
C GLU A 59 -9.91 6.70 -2.57
N SER A 60 -10.32 7.31 -1.44
CA SER A 60 -10.02 6.82 -0.09
C SER A 60 -11.00 5.75 0.42
N VAL A 61 -12.07 5.48 -0.33
CA VAL A 61 -13.04 4.43 -0.05
C VAL A 61 -12.86 3.36 -1.11
N TYR A 62 -12.60 2.13 -0.68
CA TYR A 62 -12.67 0.98 -1.56
C TYR A 62 -14.15 0.74 -1.85
N GLY A 63 -14.53 0.73 -3.13
CA GLY A 63 -15.93 0.68 -3.58
C GLY A 63 -16.79 -0.37 -2.90
#